data_AF-A0A8S3APE4-F1
#
_entry.id   AF-A0A8S3APE4-F1
#
_cell.length_a   1.000
_cell.length_b   1.000
_cell.length_c   1.000
_cell.angle_alpha   90.00
_cell.angle_beta   90.00
_cell.angle_gamma   90.00
#
_symmetry.space_group_name_H-M   'P 1'
#
loop_
_entity.id
_entity.type
_entity.pdbx_description
1 polymer ?
#
loop_
_entity_poly.entity_id
_entity_poly.type
_entity_poly.pdbx_seq_one_letter_code
_entity_poly.pdbx_strand_id
1 'polypeptide(L)' 'SLVLERIPSQTFLCIIGDGPYRQTLEPRFPKERVHFFGFLGGDELATAYASADYFIYASVSETFGQVYLEAMASGTPV' A
#
# COMPACT_ATOMS: atom_id res chain seq x y z
N SER A 1 5.37 7.88 -14.16
CA SER A 1 4.07 7.54 -13.53
C SER A 1 3.70 8.73 -12.67
N LEU A 2 2.59 9.39 -12.96
CA LEU A 2 2.25 10.74 -12.47
C LEU A 2 2.36 10.90 -10.94
N VAL A 3 2.13 9.82 -10.18
CA VAL A 3 2.26 9.80 -8.72
C VAL A 3 3.71 9.94 -8.27
N LEU A 4 4.64 9.17 -8.86
CA LEU A 4 6.05 9.18 -8.46
C LEU A 4 6.76 10.50 -8.80
N GLU A 5 6.24 11.25 -9.77
CA GLU A 5 6.72 12.57 -10.17
C GLU A 5 6.27 13.68 -9.21
N ARG A 6 5.25 13.42 -8.39
CA ARG A 6 4.65 14.40 -7.47
C ARG A 6 4.98 14.16 -6.00
N ILE A 7 5.65 13.05 -5.68
CA ILE A 7 6.06 12.70 -4.31
C ILE A 7 7.59 12.80 -4.16
N PRO A 8 8.10 13.12 -2.96
CA PRO A 8 9.54 13.20 -2.70
C PRO A 8 10.29 11.95 -3.18
N SER A 9 11.53 12.14 -3.63
CA SER A 9 12.37 11.04 -4.14
C SER A 9 12.69 9.98 -3.07
N GLN A 10 12.63 10.35 -1.79
CA GLN A 10 12.84 9.48 -0.64
C GLN A 10 11.57 8.69 -0.24
N THR A 11 10.44 8.93 -0.90
CA THR A 11 9.21 8.18 -0.67
C THR A 11 9.16 6.92 -1.51
N PHE A 12 8.86 5.80 -0.85
CA PHE A 12 8.64 4.49 -1.44
C PHE A 12 7.16 4.15 -1.40
N LEU A 13 6.65 3.51 -2.45
CA LEU A 13 5.27 3.04 -2.52
C LEU A 13 5.24 1.53 -2.26
N CYS A 14 4.63 1.13 -1.15
CA CYS A 14 4.42 -0.26 -0.80
C CYS A 14 2.99 -0.66 -1.18
N ILE A 15 2.84 -1.60 -2.11
CA ILE A 15 1.55 -2.10 -2.57
C ILE A 15 1.35 -3.51 -2.02
N ILE A 16 0.34 -3.65 -1.17
CA ILE A 16 -0.04 -4.92 -0.54
C ILE A 16 -1.28 -5.45 -1.26
N GLY A 17 -1.27 -6.75 -1.57
CA GLY A 17 -2.32 -7.49 -2.25
C GLY A 17 -1.92 -8.02 -3.63
N ASP A 18 -2.51 -9.14 -4.00
CA ASP A 18 -2.35 -9.80 -5.30
C ASP A 18 -3.55 -9.58 -6.23
N GLY A 19 -4.08 -8.36 -6.22
CA GLY A 19 -5.22 -7.99 -7.05
C GLY A 19 -4.97 -8.29 -8.54
N PRO A 20 -6.04 -8.48 -9.34
CA PRO A 20 -5.95 -8.90 -10.74
C PRO A 20 -5.10 -7.96 -11.60
N TYR A 21 -4.94 -6.71 -11.17
CA TYR A 21 -4.15 -5.70 -11.88
C TYR A 21 -2.63 -5.79 -11.63
N ARG A 22 -2.14 -6.60 -10.67
CA ARG A 22 -0.71 -6.68 -10.32
C ARG A 22 0.18 -6.86 -11.54
N GLN A 23 -0.10 -7.86 -12.37
CA GLN A 23 0.71 -8.17 -13.56
C GLN A 23 0.77 -7.02 -14.58
N THR A 24 -0.24 -6.16 -14.61
CA THR A 24 -0.30 -5.01 -15.51
C THR A 24 0.30 -3.74 -14.91
N LEU A 25 0.29 -3.62 -13.59
CA LEU A 25 0.81 -2.47 -12.86
C LEU A 25 2.30 -2.61 -12.57
N GLU A 26 2.75 -3.77 -12.10
CA GLU A 26 4.12 -4.00 -11.66
C GLU A 26 5.18 -3.62 -12.72
N PRO A 27 5.01 -3.92 -14.02
CA PRO A 27 5.97 -3.50 -15.05
C PRO A 27 5.99 -1.99 -15.34
N ARG A 28 4.98 -1.22 -14.89
CA ARG A 28 4.85 0.22 -15.15
C ARG A 28 5.55 1.08 -14.09
N PHE A 29 6.08 0.47 -13.03
CA PHE A 29 6.71 1.19 -11.94
C PHE A 29 8.19 0.78 -11.79
N PRO A 30 9.07 1.74 -11.40
CA PRO A 30 10.46 1.46 -11.08
C PRO A 30 10.56 0.60 -9.81
N LYS A 31 11.32 -0.49 -9.88
CA LYS A 31 11.50 -1.44 -8.77
C LYS A 31 12.23 -0.85 -7.58
N GLU A 32 12.98 0.23 -7.80
CA GLU A 32 13.75 0.95 -6.78
C GLU A 32 12.86 1.86 -5.92
N ARG A 33 11.62 2.14 -6.34
CA ARG A 33 10.69 3.03 -5.60
C ARG A 33 9.34 2.41 -5.30
N VAL A 34 8.97 1.31 -5.95
CA VAL A 34 7.67 0.66 -5.77
C VAL A 34 7.86 -0.82 -5.51
N HIS A 35 7.34 -1.27 -4.37
CA HIS A 35 7.45 -2.64 -3.91
C HIS A 35 6.07 -3.28 -3.85
N PHE A 36 5.89 -4.37 -4.59
CA PHE A 36 4.68 -5.18 -4.56
C PHE A 36 4.90 -6.36 -3.61
N PHE A 37 4.30 -6.30 -2.43
CA PHE A 37 4.47 -7.32 -1.38
C PHE A 37 3.60 -8.57 -1.60
N GLY A 38 2.62 -8.49 -2.51
CA GLY A 38 1.59 -9.53 -2.63
C GLY A 38 0.67 -9.55 -1.41
N PHE A 39 -0.08 -10.63 -1.25
CA PHE A 39 -1.00 -10.79 -0.12
C PHE A 39 -0.25 -10.90 1.21
N LEU A 40 -0.60 -10.03 2.17
CA LEU A 40 -0.17 -10.10 3.57
C LEU A 40 -1.41 -10.26 4.45
N GLY A 41 -1.28 -11.00 5.56
CA GLY A 41 -2.36 -11.19 6.53
C GLY A 41 -1.85 -11.25 7.97
N GLY A 42 -2.75 -11.04 8.94
CA GLY A 42 -2.43 -11.10 10.37
C GLY A 42 -1.29 -10.16 10.76
N ASP A 43 -0.31 -10.68 11.49
CA ASP A 43 0.82 -9.91 12.04
C ASP A 43 1.70 -9.27 10.95
N GLU A 44 1.83 -9.89 9.78
CA GLU A 44 2.61 -9.33 8.66
C GLU A 44 1.95 -8.07 8.11
N LEU A 45 0.61 -8.07 8.01
CA LEU A 45 -0.16 -6.91 7.57
C LEU A 45 -0.10 -5.79 8.61
N ALA A 46 -0.27 -6.13 9.89
CA ALA A 46 -0.16 -5.17 10.99
C ALA A 46 1.24 -4.53 11.04
N THR A 47 2.30 -5.33 10.85
CA THR A 47 3.68 -4.85 10.79
C THR A 47 3.90 -3.91 9.61
N ALA A 48 3.34 -4.23 8.44
CA ALA A 48 3.44 -3.39 7.25
C ALA A 48 2.75 -2.03 7.46
N TYR A 49 1.58 -2.01 8.12
CA TYR A 49 0.90 -0.77 8.48
C TYR A 49 1.68 0.04 9.51
N ALA A 50 2.15 -0.59 10.59
CA ALA A 50 2.95 0.07 11.62
C ALA A 50 4.28 0.65 11.10
N SER A 51 4.81 0.09 10.00
CA SER A 51 6.04 0.55 9.36
C SER A 51 5.83 1.68 8.33
N ALA A 52 4.57 2.02 8.00
CA ALA A 52 4.26 3.02 6.99
C ALA A 52 4.05 4.41 7.62
N ASP A 53 4.59 5.46 6.98
CA ASP A 53 4.34 6.84 7.38
C ASP A 53 2.90 7.30 7.04
N TYR A 54 2.34 6.74 5.96
CA TYR A 54 1.00 7.06 5.45
C TYR A 54 0.33 5.80 4.90
N PHE A 55 -0.96 5.66 5.16
CA PHE A 55 -1.78 4.62 4.57
C PHE A 55 -2.65 5.18 3.44
N ILE A 56 -2.69 4.50 2.28
CA ILE A 56 -3.52 4.88 1.14
C ILE A 56 -4.39 3.69 0.75
N TYR A 57 -5.71 3.88 0.85
CA TYR A 57 -6.68 2.92 0.34
C TYR A 57 -7.26 3.41 -0.99
N ALA A 58 -6.85 2.78 -2.10
CA ALA A 58 -7.26 3.15 -3.44
C ALA A 58 -8.32 2.18 -4.03
N SER A 59 -9.35 1.85 -3.24
CA SER A 59 -10.50 1.07 -3.71
C SER A 59 -11.75 1.96 -3.80
N VAL A 60 -12.55 1.74 -4.85
CA VAL A 60 -13.85 2.42 -5.03
C VAL A 60 -14.97 1.67 -4.29
N SER A 61 -14.74 0.42 -3.93
CA SER A 61 -15.72 -0.45 -3.26
C SER A 61 -15.19 -0.88 -1.90
N GLU A 62 -15.72 -0.26 -0.86
CA GLU A 62 -15.52 -0.63 0.53
C GLU A 62 -16.75 -1.40 1.01
N THR A 63 -16.59 -2.67 1.38
CA THR A 63 -17.74 -3.47 1.87
C THR A 63 -17.83 -3.50 3.40
N PHE A 64 -16.71 -3.36 4.12
CA PHE A 64 -16.69 -3.60 5.58
C PHE A 64 -15.73 -2.74 6.43
N GLY A 65 -14.97 -1.79 5.88
CA GLY A 65 -14.17 -0.83 6.68
C GLY A 65 -13.07 -1.41 7.59
N GLN A 66 -12.77 -2.71 7.50
CA GLN A 66 -11.80 -3.38 8.37
C GLN A 66 -10.38 -2.84 8.20
N VAL A 67 -10.02 -2.47 6.98
CA VAL A 67 -8.70 -1.93 6.63
C VAL A 67 -8.42 -0.59 7.33
N TYR A 68 -9.42 0.26 7.50
CA TYR A 68 -9.26 1.54 8.21
C TYR A 68 -9.07 1.35 9.72
N LEU A 69 -9.79 0.40 10.32
CA LEU A 69 -9.68 0.10 11.74
C LEU A 69 -8.30 -0.48 12.09
N GLU A 70 -7.73 -1.31 11.21
CA GLU A 70 -6.38 -1.88 11.38
C GLU A 70 -5.27 -0.83 11.20
N ALA A 71 -5.40 0.08 10.24
CA ALA A 71 -4.46 1.18 10.06
C ALA A 71 -4.44 2.13 11.28
N MET A 72 -5.62 2.50 11.80
CA MET A 72 -5.73 3.31 13.01
C MET A 72 -5.21 2.58 14.25
N ALA A 73 -5.49 1.28 14.41
CA ALA A 73 -5.00 0.49 15.52
C ALA A 73 -3.47 0.34 15.52
N SER A 74 -2.85 0.44 14.34
CA SER A 74 -1.40 0.36 14.15
C SER A 74 -0.68 1.70 14.33
N GLY A 75 -1.40 2.78 14.63
CA GLY A 75 -0.83 4.12 14.84
C GLY A 75 -0.44 4.85 13.54
N THR A 76 -0.85 4.33 12.39
CA THR A 76 -0.57 4.94 11.08
C THR A 76 -1.50 6.14 10.84
N PRO A 77 -0.99 7.30 10.43
CA PRO A 77 -1.82 8.39 9.92
C PRO A 77 -2.65 7.93 8.71
N VAL A 78 -3.97 8.09 8.83
CA VAL A 78 -4.98 7.86 7.76
C VAL A 78 -5.30 9.16 7.03
#